data_AF-A0A6B3CM65-F1
#
_entry.id   AF-A0A6B3CM65-F1
#
_cell.length_a   1.000
_cell.length_b   1.000
_cell.length_c   1.000
_cell.angle_alpha   90.00
_cell.angle_beta   90.00
_cell.angle_gamma   90.00
#
_symmetry.space_group_name_H-M   'P 1'
#
loop_
_entity.id
_entity.type
_entity.pdbx_description
1 polymer ?
#
loop_
_entity_poly.entity_id
_entity_poly.type
_entity_poly.pdbx_seq_one_letter_code
_entity_poly.pdbx_strand_id
1 'polypeptide(L)'
;VNLLMRFYEVSGGRITLDGVDIAKMSRDELRAGIGMVLQDTWLFGGTIAENIAYGASRDVTRGEIEEAARAAHADRFVRTLPDGYDTVIDDEGTGVSA
;
A
#
# COMPACT_ATOMS: atom_id res chain seq x y z
N VAL A 1 2.56 -14.85 5.26
CA VAL A 1 1.89 -13.55 5.56
C VAL A 1 0.38 -13.66 5.75
N ASN A 2 -0.34 -14.56 5.08
CA ASN A 2 -1.81 -14.58 5.03
C ASN A 2 -2.53 -14.70 6.39
N LEU A 3 -1.97 -15.43 7.36
CA LEU A 3 -2.54 -15.53 8.71
C LEU A 3 -2.37 -14.23 9.52
N LEU A 4 -1.29 -13.48 9.30
CA LEU A 4 -1.04 -12.19 9.97
C LEU A 4 -2.05 -11.12 9.52
N MET A 5 -2.42 -11.13 8.23
CA MET A 5 -3.46 -10.25 7.68
C MET A 5 -4.89 -10.75 7.93
N ARG A 6 -5.04 -11.88 8.64
CA ARG A 6 -6.31 -12.60 8.86
C ARG A 6 -7.14 -12.77 7.58
N PHE A 7 -6.48 -13.18 6.50
CA PHE A 7 -7.18 -13.69 5.31
C PHE A 7 -7.74 -15.10 5.56
N TYR A 8 -7.16 -15.81 6.54
CA TYR A 8 -7.65 -17.09 7.05
C TYR A 8 -7.67 -17.04 8.58
N GLU A 9 -8.49 -17.89 9.19
CA GLU A 9 -8.50 -18.08 10.64
C GLU A 9 -7.54 -19.21 11.05
N VAL A 10 -7.00 -19.12 12.26
CA VAL A 10 -6.12 -20.15 12.82
C VAL A 10 -6.97 -21.33 13.31
N SER A 11 -6.50 -22.56 13.05
CA SER A 11 -7.16 -23.79 13.52
C SER A 11 -6.67 -24.24 14.91
N GLY A 12 -5.58 -23.67 15.41
CA GLY A 12 -5.02 -23.94 16.73
C GLY A 12 -3.91 -22.97 17.09
N GLY A 13 -3.67 -22.77 18.39
CA GLY A 13 -2.76 -21.75 18.90
C GLY A 13 -3.37 -20.33 18.85
N ARG A 14 -2.52 -19.31 18.94
CA ARG A 14 -2.92 -17.90 18.81
C ARG A 14 -1.77 -17.07 18.25
N ILE A 15 -2.11 -15.98 17.58
CA ILE A 15 -1.17 -14.95 17.16
C ILE A 15 -1.54 -13.69 17.94
N THR A 16 -0.55 -13.03 18.54
CA THR A 16 -0.78 -11.82 19.33
C THR A 16 -0.05 -10.62 18.74
N LEU A 17 -0.71 -9.47 18.70
CA LEU A 17 -0.13 -8.16 18.46
C LEU A 17 -0.19 -7.38 19.77
N ASP A 18 0.98 -6.96 20.28
CA ASP A 18 1.12 -6.28 21.59
C ASP A 18 0.40 -7.02 22.75
N GLY A 19 0.44 -8.35 22.72
CA GLY A 19 -0.18 -9.22 23.73
C GLY A 19 -1.69 -9.43 23.54
N VAL A 20 -2.34 -8.74 22.61
CA VAL A 20 -3.75 -8.94 22.25
C VAL A 20 -3.85 -9.99 21.16
N ASP A 21 -4.71 -10.99 21.36
CA ASP A 21 -4.99 -12.00 20.33
C ASP A 21 -5.65 -11.34 19.11
N ILE A 22 -5.04 -11.50 17.93
CA ILE A 22 -5.53 -10.89 16.69
C ILE A 22 -6.93 -11.38 16.33
N ALA A 23 -7.36 -12.55 16.82
CA ALA A 23 -8.72 -13.06 16.64
C ALA A 23 -9.79 -12.17 17.32
N LYS A 24 -9.40 -11.39 18.33
CA LYS A 24 -10.28 -10.47 19.08
C LYS A 24 -10.30 -9.06 18.51
N MET A 25 -9.41 -8.73 17.58
CA MET A 25 -9.36 -7.42 16.91
C MET A 25 -10.28 -7.42 15.70
N SER A 26 -10.78 -6.24 15.31
CA SER A 26 -11.36 -6.09 13.99
C SER A 26 -10.28 -6.23 12.91
N ARG A 27 -10.65 -6.64 11.70
CA ARG A 27 -9.69 -6.73 10.59
C ARG A 27 -9.12 -5.35 10.23
N ASP A 28 -9.92 -4.31 10.36
CA ASP A 28 -9.51 -2.94 10.05
C ASP A 28 -8.48 -2.43 11.08
N GLU A 29 -8.71 -2.62 12.38
CA GLU A 29 -7.71 -2.31 13.42
C GLU A 29 -6.39 -3.06 13.21
N LEU A 30 -6.47 -4.36 12.95
CA LEU A 30 -5.29 -5.18 12.76
C LEU A 30 -4.47 -4.69 11.55
N ARG A 31 -5.14 -4.33 10.45
CA ARG A 31 -4.49 -3.94 9.20
C ARG A 31 -4.05 -2.48 9.18
N ALA A 32 -4.66 -1.60 9.97
CA ALA A 32 -4.26 -0.20 10.07
C ALA A 32 -2.80 -0.02 10.52
N GLY A 33 -2.25 -0.98 11.29
CA GLY A 33 -0.85 -0.99 11.71
C GLY A 33 0.11 -1.74 10.78
N ILE A 34 -0.35 -2.26 9.64
CA ILE A 34 0.44 -3.14 8.77
C ILE A 34 0.44 -2.61 7.34
N GLY A 35 1.63 -2.23 6.84
CA GLY A 35 1.89 -2.06 5.41
C GLY A 35 2.27 -3.40 4.76
N MET A 36 1.73 -3.69 3.58
CA MET A 36 2.03 -4.91 2.83
C MET A 36 2.54 -4.57 1.43
N VAL A 37 3.69 -5.13 1.07
CA VAL A 37 4.24 -5.08 -0.29
C VAL A 37 4.16 -6.49 -0.87
N LEU A 38 3.50 -6.64 -2.01
CA LEU A 38 3.27 -7.92 -2.67
C LEU A 38 4.46 -8.30 -3.57
N GLN A 39 4.64 -9.60 -3.83
CA GLN A 39 5.65 -10.06 -4.80
C GLN A 39 5.35 -9.56 -6.22
N ASP A 40 4.08 -9.69 -6.63
CA ASP A 40 3.57 -9.07 -7.85
C ASP A 40 2.96 -7.72 -7.47
N THR A 41 3.46 -6.64 -8.07
CA THR A 41 2.95 -5.30 -7.78
C THR A 41 1.59 -5.14 -8.44
N TRP A 42 0.59 -4.76 -7.65
CA TRP A 42 -0.73 -4.39 -8.15
C TRP A 42 -0.85 -2.88 -8.14
N LEU A 43 -1.12 -2.29 -9.30
CA LEU A 43 -1.47 -0.88 -9.43
C LEU A 43 -2.96 -0.80 -9.76
N PHE A 44 -3.63 0.22 -9.22
CA PHE A 44 -5.00 0.53 -9.56
C PHE A 44 -5.02 1.55 -10.69
N GLY A 45 -6.02 1.48 -11.58
CA GLY A 45 -6.24 2.51 -12.57
C GLY A 45 -6.37 3.89 -11.92
N GLY A 46 -5.67 4.87 -12.48
CA GLY A 46 -5.54 6.22 -11.92
C GLY A 46 -4.12 6.74 -12.00
N THR A 47 -3.87 7.89 -11.39
CA THR A 47 -2.55 8.52 -11.38
C THR A 47 -1.58 7.82 -10.43
N ILE A 48 -0.28 8.00 -10.65
CA ILE A 48 0.76 7.57 -9.70
C ILE A 48 0.51 8.20 -8.32
N ALA A 49 0.11 9.47 -8.28
CA ALA A 49 -0.29 10.17 -7.07
C ALA A 49 -1.39 9.45 -6.28
N GLU A 50 -2.46 9.03 -6.95
CA GLU A 50 -3.59 8.33 -6.34
C GLU A 50 -3.17 6.96 -5.83
N ASN A 51 -2.31 6.24 -6.57
CA ASN A 51 -1.77 4.95 -6.13
C ASN A 51 -0.90 5.07 -4.86
N ILE A 52 -0.08 6.13 -4.75
CA ILE A 52 0.74 6.36 -3.54
C ILE A 52 -0.12 6.76 -2.35
N ALA A 53 -1.15 7.57 -2.58
CA ALA A 53 -2.09 7.99 -1.53
C ALA A 53 -3.09 6.90 -1.14
N TYR A 54 -3.17 5.82 -1.91
CA TYR A 54 -4.14 4.75 -1.71
C TYR A 54 -3.99 4.12 -0.32
N GLY A 55 -5.14 3.87 0.34
CA GLY A 55 -5.19 3.28 1.67
C GLY A 55 -5.03 4.29 2.82
N ALA A 56 -4.75 5.56 2.54
CA ALA A 56 -4.78 6.60 3.56
C ALA A 56 -6.21 6.83 4.10
N SER A 57 -6.34 6.94 5.42
CA SER A 57 -7.62 7.21 6.10
C SER A 57 -7.99 8.70 6.14
N ARG A 58 -7.15 9.56 5.56
CA ARG A 58 -7.31 11.01 5.51
C ARG A 58 -6.85 11.56 4.17
N ASP A 59 -7.18 12.82 3.91
CA ASP A 59 -6.62 13.55 2.78
C ASP A 59 -5.09 13.60 2.89
N VAL A 60 -4.42 13.24 1.79
CA VAL A 60 -2.97 13.24 1.66
C VAL A 60 -2.56 14.41 0.78
N THR A 61 -1.62 15.22 1.28
CA THR A 61 -1.13 16.36 0.51
C THR A 61 -0.14 15.92 -0.56
N ARG A 62 0.00 16.73 -1.63
CA ARG A 62 1.01 16.51 -2.67
C ARG A 62 2.43 16.38 -2.10
N GLY A 63 2.78 17.17 -1.09
CA GLY A 63 4.09 17.12 -0.44
C GLY A 63 4.34 15.77 0.25
N GLU A 64 3.33 15.20 0.93
CA GLU A 64 3.45 13.89 1.58
C GLU A 64 3.61 12.75 0.57
N ILE A 65 2.93 12.83 -0.57
CA ILE A 65 3.09 11.89 -1.68
C ILE A 65 4.52 11.92 -2.22
N GLU A 66 5.08 13.12 -2.43
CA GLU A 66 6.45 13.30 -2.92
C GLU A 66 7.50 12.83 -1.89
N GLU A 67 7.28 13.08 -0.60
CA GLU A 67 8.14 12.57 0.48
C GLU A 67 8.11 11.04 0.54
N ALA A 68 6.94 10.41 0.46
CA ALA A 68 6.80 8.95 0.44
C ALA A 68 7.51 8.33 -0.78
N ALA A 69 7.33 8.93 -1.96
CA ALA A 69 8.02 8.51 -3.17
C ALA A 69 9.54 8.68 -3.08
N ARG A 70 10.04 9.74 -2.43
CA ARG A 70 11.48 9.92 -2.18
C ARG A 70 12.03 8.87 -1.22
N ALA A 71 11.30 8.58 -0.14
CA ALA A 71 11.67 7.53 0.82
C ALA A 71 11.73 6.14 0.16
N ALA A 72 10.88 5.89 -0.83
CA ALA A 72 10.85 4.67 -1.64
C ALA A 72 11.79 4.71 -2.86
N HIS A 73 12.58 5.78 -3.06
CA HIS A 73 13.44 6.01 -4.23
C HIS A 73 12.71 6.03 -5.60
N ALA A 74 11.39 6.24 -5.60
CA ALA A 74 10.57 6.32 -6.81
C ALA A 74 10.51 7.74 -7.40
N ASP A 75 10.67 8.79 -6.60
CA ASP A 75 10.51 10.20 -7.04
C ASP A 75 11.31 10.55 -8.30
N ARG A 76 12.58 10.14 -8.36
CA ARG A 76 13.43 10.41 -9.52
C ARG A 76 12.86 9.80 -10.79
N PHE A 77 12.39 8.55 -10.73
CA PHE A 77 11.80 7.86 -11.86
C PHE A 77 10.49 8.54 -12.28
N VAL A 78 9.61 8.80 -11.32
CA VAL A 78 8.30 9.43 -11.57
C VAL A 78 8.49 10.77 -12.30
N ARG A 79 9.45 11.60 -11.88
CA ARG A 79 9.76 12.89 -12.54
C ARG A 79 10.32 12.78 -13.97
N THR A 80 10.74 11.59 -14.42
CA THR A 80 11.15 11.39 -15.82
C THR A 80 9.98 11.12 -16.75
N LEU A 81 8.81 10.77 -16.21
CA LEU A 81 7.60 10.55 -17.00
C LEU A 81 7.03 11.90 -17.48
N PRO A 82 6.39 11.95 -18.67
CA PRO A 82 5.88 13.19 -19.25
C PRO A 82 4.97 14.00 -18.32
N ASP A 83 4.12 13.30 -17.57
CA ASP A 83 3.13 13.91 -16.66
C ASP A 83 3.52 13.75 -15.18
N GLY A 84 4.72 13.25 -14.89
CA GLY A 84 5.21 13.08 -13.53
C GLY A 84 4.26 12.24 -12.66
N TYR A 85 3.88 12.79 -11.51
CA TYR A 85 2.93 12.15 -10.58
C TYR A 85 1.50 12.05 -11.11
N ASP A 86 1.15 12.87 -12.10
CA ASP A 86 -0.17 12.86 -12.72
C ASP A 86 -0.22 11.89 -13.91
N THR A 87 0.87 11.16 -14.18
CA THR A 87 0.89 10.06 -15.16
C THR A 87 -0.16 9.02 -14.77
N VAL A 88 -1.08 8.75 -15.71
CA VAL A 88 -2.16 7.77 -15.54
C VAL A 88 -1.64 6.36 -15.85
N ILE A 89 -1.93 5.45 -14.93
CA ILE A 89 -1.72 4.01 -15.05
C ILE A 89 -3.06 3.38 -15.40
N ASP A 90 -3.06 2.46 -16.37
CA ASP A 90 -4.22 1.66 -16.71
C ASP A 90 -4.41 0.49 -15.72
N ASP A 91 -5.60 -0.12 -15.69
CA ASP A 91 -5.92 -1.22 -14.78
C ASP A 91 -5.08 -2.50 -15.03
N GLU A 92 -4.32 -2.55 -16.14
CA GLU A 92 -3.40 -3.64 -16.47
C GLU A 92 -1.95 -3.38 -16.00
N GLY A 93 -1.65 -2.19 -15.45
CA GLY A 93 -0.31 -1.79 -15.01
C GLY A 93 0.69 -1.66 -16.17
N THR A 94 0.20 -1.62 -17.41
CA THR A 94 0.99 -1.55 -18.64
C THR A 94 1.50 -0.13 -18.87
N GLY A 95 2.50 0.27 -18.09
CA GLY A 95 3.13 1.58 -18.26
C GLY A 95 4.32 1.86 -17.34
N VAL A 96 4.48 1.08 -16.27
CA VAL A 96 5.59 1.22 -15.33
C VAL A 96 6.28 -0.14 -15.21
N SER A 97 7.48 -0.24 -15.80
CA SER A 97 8.39 -1.35 -15.58
C SER A 97 9.54 -0.87 -14.71
N ALA A 98 9.95 -1.72 -13.76
CA ALA A 98 11.12 -1.50 -12.90
C ALA A 98 12.42 -1.36 -13.70
#